data_AF-A0A7X5DE33-F1
#
_entry.id   AF-A0A7X5DE33-F1
#
_cell.length_a   1.000
_cell.length_b   1.000
_cell.length_c   1.000
_cell.angle_alpha   90.00
_cell.angle_beta   90.00
_cell.angle_gamma   90.00
#
_symmetry.space_group_name_H-M   'P 1'
#
loop_
_entity.id
_entity.type
_entity.pdbx_description
1 polymer ?
#
loop_
_entity_poly.entity_id
_entity_poly.type
_entity_poly.pdbx_seq_one_letter_code
_entity_poly.pdbx_strand_id
1 'polypeptide(L)'
;MNNNWFIEYCNMSKDEKELYREFEMDDSNKMKLQTYKRLYNAVTLMSLDYKQQIAALPQGIPVPDEIALTFDDEAIAFMETLYKNNMLSTNDCVLIKKIDNKLLEIGEKQDEDLWTLYALEHSKLWEECRKYARLLLSSLHNIE
;
A
#
# COMPACT_ATOMS: atom_id res chain seq x y z
N MET A 1 -4.55 -21.01 -20.49
CA MET A 1 -4.50 -21.09 -19.02
C MET A 1 -3.90 -19.79 -18.54
N ASN A 2 -4.66 -18.94 -17.86
CA ASN A 2 -4.11 -17.73 -17.22
C ASN A 2 -3.25 -18.21 -16.07
N ASN A 3 -1.97 -18.44 -16.34
CA ASN A 3 -1.03 -18.85 -15.33
C ASN A 3 -0.75 -17.63 -14.44
N ASN A 4 -1.50 -17.50 -13.34
CA ASN A 4 -1.30 -16.41 -12.39
C ASN A 4 -0.18 -16.82 -11.43
N TRP A 5 1.07 -16.76 -11.94
CA TRP A 5 2.30 -17.09 -11.22
C TRP A 5 2.34 -16.45 -9.82
N PHE A 6 1.75 -15.27 -9.66
CA PHE A 6 1.70 -14.56 -8.39
C PHE A 6 0.83 -15.27 -7.35
N ILE A 7 -0.34 -15.78 -7.75
CA ILE A 7 -1.21 -16.55 -6.85
C ILE A 7 -0.56 -17.90 -6.50
N GLU A 8 0.06 -18.55 -7.47
CA GLU A 8 0.86 -19.76 -7.21
C GLU A 8 1.97 -19.47 -6.20
N TYR A 9 2.72 -18.39 -6.41
CA TYR A 9 3.76 -17.92 -5.49
C TYR A 9 3.23 -17.60 -4.09
N CYS A 10 2.06 -16.98 -3.97
CA CYS A 10 1.45 -16.66 -2.68
C CYS A 10 1.03 -17.92 -1.90
N ASN A 11 0.72 -19.02 -2.58
CA ASN A 11 0.32 -20.28 -1.98
C ASN A 11 1.49 -21.21 -1.64
N MET A 12 2.72 -20.88 -2.07
CA MET A 12 3.93 -21.61 -1.70
C MET A 12 4.25 -21.44 -0.22
N SER A 13 4.79 -22.50 0.38
CA SER A 13 5.45 -22.43 1.68
C SER A 13 6.68 -21.52 1.63
N LYS A 14 7.20 -21.15 2.80
CA LYS A 14 8.37 -20.28 2.90
C LYS A 14 9.60 -20.85 2.16
N ASP A 15 9.88 -22.13 2.34
CA ASP A 15 11.02 -22.81 1.72
C ASP A 15 10.85 -22.89 0.19
N GLU A 16 9.62 -23.14 -0.29
CA GLU A 16 9.30 -23.12 -1.72
C GLU A 16 9.46 -21.71 -2.33
N LYS A 17 9.02 -20.65 -1.63
CA LYS A 17 9.22 -19.26 -2.08
C LYS A 17 10.71 -18.90 -2.18
N GLU A 18 11.56 -19.43 -1.31
CA GLU A 18 13.01 -19.22 -1.34
C GLU A 18 13.63 -19.85 -2.58
N LEU A 19 13.38 -21.15 -2.79
CA LEU A 19 13.87 -21.88 -3.97
C LEU A 19 13.34 -21.27 -5.28
N TYR A 20 12.05 -20.95 -5.34
CA TYR A 20 11.44 -20.36 -6.52
C TYR A 20 12.08 -19.00 -6.86
N ARG A 21 12.33 -18.15 -5.87
CA ARG A 21 13.01 -16.85 -6.09
C ARG A 21 14.44 -17.00 -6.59
N GLU A 22 15.16 -17.99 -6.11
CA GLU A 22 16.58 -18.18 -6.46
C GLU A 22 16.74 -18.83 -7.84
N PHE A 23 15.94 -19.85 -8.15
CA PHE A 23 16.20 -20.72 -9.31
C PHE A 23 15.18 -20.59 -10.45
N GLU A 24 13.95 -20.17 -10.19
CA GLU A 24 12.87 -20.21 -11.19
C GLU A 24 12.33 -18.84 -11.60
N MET A 25 12.33 -17.86 -10.68
CA MET A 25 11.76 -16.54 -10.92
C MET A 25 12.68 -15.70 -11.80
N ASP A 26 12.15 -15.29 -12.96
CA ASP A 26 12.82 -14.32 -13.83
C ASP A 26 12.91 -12.92 -13.20
N ASP A 27 13.83 -12.10 -13.71
CA ASP A 27 14.06 -10.75 -13.19
C ASP A 27 12.84 -9.84 -13.32
N SER A 28 11.98 -10.06 -14.31
CA SER A 28 10.74 -9.28 -14.47
C SER A 28 9.78 -9.54 -13.31
N ASN A 29 9.57 -10.81 -12.95
CA ASN A 29 8.71 -11.20 -11.85
C ASN A 29 9.31 -10.82 -10.48
N LYS A 30 10.65 -10.83 -10.33
CA LYS A 30 11.33 -10.27 -9.15
C LYS A 30 11.01 -8.79 -8.98
N MET A 31 11.10 -8.00 -10.05
CA MET A 31 10.78 -6.56 -10.02
C MET A 31 9.30 -6.31 -9.71
N LYS A 32 8.39 -7.11 -10.27
CA LYS A 32 6.95 -7.01 -9.95
C LYS A 32 6.67 -7.35 -8.50
N LEU A 33 7.29 -8.41 -7.98
CA LEU A 33 7.15 -8.80 -6.58
C LEU A 33 7.67 -7.72 -5.62
N GLN A 34 8.81 -7.11 -5.94
CA GLN A 34 9.35 -5.99 -5.17
C GLN A 34 8.42 -4.76 -5.22
N THR A 35 7.82 -4.48 -6.38
CA THR A 35 6.84 -3.40 -6.53
C THR A 35 5.60 -3.67 -5.67
N TYR A 36 5.07 -4.89 -5.73
CA TYR A 36 3.96 -5.30 -4.88
C TYR A 36 4.30 -5.21 -3.39
N LYS A 37 5.52 -5.59 -2.98
CA LYS A 37 5.99 -5.45 -1.60
C LYS A 37 5.94 -3.99 -1.12
N ARG A 38 6.40 -3.06 -1.96
CA ARG A 38 6.38 -1.62 -1.63
C ARG A 38 4.95 -1.10 -1.48
N LEU A 39 4.04 -1.48 -2.38
CA LEU A 39 2.61 -1.18 -2.24
C LEU A 39 2.05 -1.75 -0.93
N TYR A 40 2.30 -3.03 -0.64
CA TYR A 40 1.82 -3.68 0.58
C TYR A 40 2.30 -2.93 1.84
N ASN A 41 3.56 -2.50 1.86
CA ASN A 41 4.14 -1.74 2.96
C ASN A 41 3.50 -0.35 3.10
N ALA A 42 3.27 0.35 1.99
CA ALA A 42 2.61 1.65 1.99
C ALA A 42 1.15 1.55 2.49
N VAL A 43 0.41 0.55 2.04
CA VAL A 43 -0.95 0.25 2.53
C VAL A 43 -0.92 -0.11 4.01
N THR A 44 0.08 -0.90 4.45
CA THR A 44 0.26 -1.25 5.85
C THR A 44 0.47 0.03 6.68
N LEU A 45 1.40 0.90 6.29
CA LEU A 45 1.65 2.19 6.96
C LEU A 45 0.38 3.06 7.02
N MET A 46 -0.37 3.16 5.92
CA MET A 46 -1.64 3.89 5.89
C MET A 46 -2.71 3.27 6.80
N SER A 47 -2.68 1.96 7.04
CA SER A 47 -3.69 1.24 7.83
C SER A 47 -3.48 1.31 9.35
N LEU A 48 -2.25 1.61 9.78
CA LEU A 48 -1.86 1.67 11.19
C LEU A 48 -2.66 2.74 11.94
N ASP A 49 -2.82 2.54 13.26
CA ASP A 49 -3.37 3.60 14.10
C ASP A 49 -2.35 4.74 14.27
N TYR A 50 -2.82 5.95 14.61
CA TYR A 50 -2.01 7.16 14.73
C TYR A 50 -0.67 6.94 15.47
N LYS A 51 -0.69 6.31 16.65
CA LYS A 51 0.51 6.06 17.45
C LYS A 51 1.52 5.13 16.77
N GLN A 52 1.04 4.20 15.95
CA GLN A 52 1.90 3.29 15.19
C GLN A 52 2.43 3.98 13.92
N GLN A 53 1.62 4.81 13.28
CA GLN A 53 2.03 5.63 12.12
C GLN A 53 3.21 6.55 12.48
N ILE A 54 3.11 7.29 13.59
CA ILE A 54 4.20 8.17 14.06
C ILE A 54 5.45 7.39 14.46
N ALA A 55 5.31 6.16 14.97
CA ALA A 55 6.42 5.33 15.44
C ALA A 55 7.12 4.59 14.30
N ALA A 56 6.44 4.40 13.16
CA ALA A 56 6.99 3.74 11.97
C ALA A 56 7.95 4.64 11.19
N LEU A 57 7.92 5.96 11.42
CA LEU A 57 8.72 6.94 10.70
C LEU A 57 9.78 7.59 11.61
N PRO A 58 10.93 8.04 11.04
CA PRO A 58 11.95 8.75 11.80
C PRO A 58 11.42 10.03 12.47
N GLN A 59 11.99 10.40 13.61
CA GLN A 59 11.65 11.66 14.28
C GLN A 59 12.03 12.88 13.44
N GLY A 60 11.20 13.92 13.50
CA GLY A 60 11.43 15.20 12.79
C GLY A 60 10.94 15.23 11.35
N ILE A 61 10.36 14.14 10.85
CA ILE A 61 9.71 14.10 9.54
C ILE A 61 8.26 14.62 9.65
N PRO A 62 7.76 15.37 8.66
CA PRO A 62 6.33 15.67 8.54
C PRO A 62 5.54 14.38 8.27
N VAL A 63 5.11 13.72 9.35
CA VAL A 63 4.50 12.38 9.30
C VAL A 63 3.29 12.30 8.34
N PRO A 64 2.31 13.24 8.37
CA PRO A 64 1.15 13.15 7.48
C PRO A 64 1.55 13.21 6.00
N ASP A 65 2.44 14.13 5.64
CA ASP A 65 2.99 14.27 4.30
C ASP A 65 3.72 13.01 3.85
N GLU A 66 4.61 12.47 4.69
CA GLU A 66 5.38 11.27 4.36
C GLU A 66 4.48 10.05 4.12
N ILE A 67 3.42 9.89 4.92
CA ILE A 67 2.45 8.80 4.73
C ILE A 67 1.70 8.96 3.41
N ALA A 68 1.28 10.18 3.08
CA ALA A 68 0.57 10.48 1.83
C ALA A 68 1.46 10.27 0.61
N LEU A 69 2.69 10.79 0.64
CA LEU A 69 3.68 10.64 -0.42
C LEU A 69 4.07 9.17 -0.61
N THR A 70 4.33 8.44 0.47
CA THR A 70 4.60 6.99 0.41
C THR A 70 3.44 6.25 -0.24
N PHE A 71 2.19 6.62 0.07
CA PHE A 71 1.03 5.98 -0.55
C PHE A 71 0.92 6.31 -2.05
N ASP A 72 1.15 7.55 -2.45
CA ASP A 72 1.13 7.96 -3.86
C ASP A 72 2.22 7.27 -4.68
N ASP A 73 3.47 7.35 -4.21
CA ASP A 73 4.65 6.79 -4.86
C ASP A 73 4.60 5.26 -4.97
N GLU A 74 3.91 4.58 -4.05
CA GLU A 74 3.96 3.12 -3.95
C GLU A 74 2.67 2.41 -4.32
N ALA A 75 1.51 2.96 -3.93
CA ALA A 75 0.23 2.37 -4.26
C ALA A 75 -0.32 2.93 -5.58
N ILE A 76 -0.35 4.25 -5.75
CA ILE A 76 -0.98 4.88 -6.91
C ILE A 76 -0.12 4.74 -8.16
N ALA A 77 1.17 5.08 -8.07
CA ALA A 77 2.09 5.04 -9.20
C ALA A 77 2.17 3.65 -9.87
N PHE A 78 2.00 2.57 -9.09
CA PHE A 78 2.12 1.19 -9.58
C PHE A 78 0.79 0.43 -9.71
N MET A 79 -0.34 1.03 -9.31
CA MET A 79 -1.66 0.38 -9.31
C MET A 79 -2.00 -0.28 -10.66
N GLU A 80 -1.85 0.46 -11.76
CA GLU A 80 -2.20 -0.03 -13.10
C GLU A 80 -1.31 -1.21 -13.52
N THR A 81 -0.01 -1.11 -13.24
CA THR A 81 0.95 -2.18 -13.55
C THR A 81 0.61 -3.46 -12.79
N LEU A 82 0.33 -3.36 -11.49
CA LEU A 82 -0.01 -4.50 -10.66
C LEU A 82 -1.36 -5.13 -11.05
N TYR A 83 -2.35 -4.30 -11.40
CA TYR A 83 -3.64 -4.77 -11.93
C TYR A 83 -3.49 -5.54 -13.24
N LYS A 84 -2.73 -4.99 -14.22
CA LYS A 84 -2.47 -5.66 -15.51
C LYS A 84 -1.75 -7.00 -15.36
N ASN A 85 -1.01 -7.18 -14.27
CA ASN A 85 -0.32 -8.43 -13.94
C ASN A 85 -1.14 -9.38 -13.05
N ASN A 86 -2.43 -9.08 -12.81
CA ASN A 86 -3.34 -9.87 -11.96
C ASN A 86 -2.88 -10.02 -10.50
N MET A 87 -2.11 -9.04 -10.00
CA MET A 87 -1.67 -8.97 -8.61
C MET A 87 -2.61 -8.14 -7.72
N LEU A 88 -3.46 -7.33 -8.36
CA LEU A 88 -4.56 -6.61 -7.72
C LEU A 88 -5.87 -6.97 -8.41
N SER A 89 -6.95 -7.06 -7.63
CA SER A 89 -8.31 -7.14 -8.15
C SER A 89 -8.86 -5.75 -8.48
N THR A 90 -9.98 -5.70 -9.20
CA THR A 90 -10.70 -4.44 -9.45
C THR A 90 -11.12 -3.77 -8.15
N ASN A 91 -11.51 -4.55 -7.13
CA ASN A 91 -11.90 -4.00 -5.83
C ASN A 91 -10.71 -3.36 -5.09
N ASP A 92 -9.53 -3.94 -5.21
CA ASP A 92 -8.30 -3.37 -4.62
C ASP A 92 -7.98 -2.01 -5.25
N CYS A 93 -8.06 -1.90 -6.58
CA CYS A 93 -7.90 -0.62 -7.28
C CYS A 93 -8.93 0.42 -6.85
N VAL A 94 -10.19 0.01 -6.63
CA VAL A 94 -11.24 0.92 -6.13
C VAL A 94 -10.91 1.43 -4.73
N LEU A 95 -10.41 0.57 -3.83
CA LEU A 95 -10.02 0.99 -2.49
C LEU A 95 -8.80 1.92 -2.51
N ILE A 96 -7.80 1.63 -3.35
CA ILE A 96 -6.64 2.51 -3.57
C ILE A 96 -7.13 3.90 -4.00
N LYS A 97 -8.03 3.98 -4.97
CA LYS A 97 -8.58 5.26 -5.45
C LYS A 97 -9.45 5.99 -4.41
N LYS A 98 -10.12 5.26 -3.51
CA LYS A 98 -10.85 5.90 -2.41
C LYS A 98 -9.91 6.58 -1.41
N ILE A 99 -8.76 5.97 -1.12
CA ILE A 99 -7.74 6.58 -0.25
C ILE A 99 -7.15 7.81 -0.94
N ASP A 100 -6.75 7.69 -2.20
CA ASP A 100 -6.22 8.78 -3.03
C ASP A 100 -7.16 10.00 -3.06
N ASN A 101 -8.44 9.78 -3.35
CA ASN A 101 -9.43 10.86 -3.34
C ASN A 101 -9.54 11.54 -1.96
N LYS A 102 -9.38 10.81 -0.86
CA LYS A 102 -9.40 11.40 0.49
C LYS A 102 -8.16 12.24 0.77
N LEU A 103 -6.99 11.81 0.28
CA LEU A 103 -5.76 12.61 0.35
C LEU A 103 -5.85 13.86 -0.52
N LEU A 104 -6.46 13.77 -1.70
CA LEU A 104 -6.75 14.95 -2.54
C LEU A 104 -7.73 15.90 -1.85
N GLU A 105 -8.80 15.39 -1.22
CA GLU A 105 -9.72 16.22 -0.41
C GLU A 105 -9.01 16.96 0.74
N ILE A 106 -7.96 16.37 1.31
CA ILE A 106 -7.11 17.02 2.32
C ILE A 106 -6.28 18.15 1.68
N GLY A 107 -5.65 17.91 0.52
CA GLY A 107 -4.83 18.90 -0.18
C GLY A 107 -5.62 20.06 -0.81
N GLU A 108 -6.79 19.80 -1.40
CA GLU A 108 -7.62 20.79 -2.10
C GLU A 108 -8.19 21.87 -1.17
N LYS A 109 -8.41 21.54 0.10
CA LYS A 109 -8.91 22.51 1.08
C LYS A 109 -7.93 23.64 1.37
N GLN A 110 -6.66 23.51 0.94
CA GLN A 110 -5.57 24.45 1.24
C GLN A 110 -5.49 24.80 2.72
N ASP A 111 -5.90 23.86 3.56
CA ASP A 111 -6.00 24.00 5.01
C ASP A 111 -4.80 23.27 5.61
N GLU A 112 -3.75 24.03 5.92
CA GLU A 112 -2.52 23.49 6.52
C GLU A 112 -2.81 22.73 7.82
N ASP A 113 -3.93 23.02 8.50
CA ASP A 113 -4.32 22.35 9.73
C ASP A 113 -4.62 20.86 9.49
N LEU A 114 -4.97 20.45 8.26
CA LEU A 114 -5.24 19.05 7.89
C LEU A 114 -3.98 18.20 7.68
N TRP A 115 -2.81 18.84 7.55
CA TRP A 115 -1.49 18.20 7.39
C TRP A 115 -0.70 18.17 8.72
N THR A 116 -1.39 18.33 9.84
CA THR A 116 -0.78 18.29 11.18
C THR A 116 -0.89 16.92 11.83
N LEU A 117 -0.05 16.65 12.83
CA LEU A 117 -0.21 15.47 13.69
C LEU A 117 -1.58 15.44 14.40
N TYR A 118 -2.11 16.61 14.75
CA TYR A 118 -3.43 16.74 15.36
C TYR A 118 -4.52 16.26 14.40
N ALA A 119 -4.50 16.70 13.15
CA ALA A 119 -5.44 16.22 12.14
C ALA A 119 -5.23 14.74 11.80
N LEU A 120 -3.99 14.24 11.75
CA LEU A 120 -3.74 12.82 11.53
C LEU A 120 -4.42 11.95 12.60
N GLU A 121 -4.44 12.41 13.86
CA GLU A 121 -5.11 11.72 14.96
C GLU A 121 -6.63 11.88 14.93
N HIS A 122 -7.14 13.09 14.70
CA HIS A 122 -8.53 13.45 14.98
C HIS A 122 -9.41 13.69 13.75
N SER A 123 -8.83 13.86 12.56
CA SER A 123 -9.60 14.12 11.34
C SER A 123 -10.31 12.87 10.86
N LYS A 124 -11.59 13.03 10.54
CA LYS A 124 -12.39 11.99 9.88
C LYS A 124 -11.82 11.59 8.52
N LEU A 125 -11.14 12.50 7.80
CA LEU A 125 -10.53 12.17 6.50
C LEU A 125 -9.41 11.15 6.66
N TRP A 126 -8.49 11.39 7.61
CA TRP A 126 -7.42 10.46 7.94
C TRP A 126 -7.94 9.13 8.52
N GLU A 127 -9.01 9.18 9.32
CA GLU A 127 -9.71 7.97 9.78
C GLU A 127 -10.28 7.14 8.62
N GLU A 128 -10.91 7.80 7.63
CA GLU A 128 -11.44 7.13 6.45
C GLU A 128 -10.31 6.51 5.60
N CYS A 129 -9.17 7.20 5.43
CA CYS A 129 -7.98 6.63 4.79
C CYS A 129 -7.54 5.34 5.47
N ARG A 130 -7.36 5.35 6.81
CA ARG A 130 -7.00 4.16 7.59
C ARG A 130 -8.02 3.03 7.40
N LYS A 131 -9.31 3.35 7.42
CA LYS A 131 -10.38 2.36 7.24
C LYS A 131 -10.31 1.69 5.87
N TYR A 132 -10.16 2.46 4.79
CA TYR A 132 -10.03 1.89 3.45
C TYR A 132 -8.73 1.09 3.29
N ALA A 133 -7.63 1.55 3.88
CA ALA A 133 -6.37 0.83 3.87
C ALA A 133 -6.46 -0.53 4.59
N ARG A 134 -7.19 -0.63 5.72
CA ARG A 134 -7.45 -1.91 6.39
C ARG A 134 -8.29 -2.86 5.54
N LEU A 135 -9.31 -2.33 4.87
CA LEU A 135 -10.12 -3.13 3.95
C LEU A 135 -9.26 -3.65 2.79
N LEU A 136 -8.41 -2.80 2.23
CA LEU A 136 -7.47 -3.19 1.17
C LEU A 136 -6.48 -4.23 1.66
N LEU A 137 -5.88 -4.03 2.85
CA LEU A 137 -4.92 -4.97 3.41
C LEU A 137 -5.53 -6.36 3.65
N SER A 138 -6.84 -6.44 3.92
CA SER A 138 -7.53 -7.72 4.11
C SER A 138 -7.70 -8.54 2.83
N SER A 139 -7.58 -7.93 1.65
CA SER A 139 -7.61 -8.62 0.35
C SER A 139 -6.22 -8.83 -0.26
N LEU A 140 -5.20 -8.10 0.18
CA LEU A 140 -3.83 -8.27 -0.27
C LEU A 140 -3.20 -9.54 0.33
N HIS A 141 -2.42 -10.25 -0.50
CA HIS A 141 -1.58 -11.35 -0.04
C HIS A 141 -0.33 -10.83 0.66
N ASN A 142 -0.05 -11.33 1.86
CA ASN A 142 1.27 -11.16 2.48
C ASN A 142 2.27 -12.11 1.81
N ILE A 143 3.31 -11.55 1.21
CA ILE A 143 4.31 -12.29 0.42
C ILE A 143 5.57 -12.64 1.21
N GLU A 144 5.66 -12.24 2.48
CA GLU A 144 6.75 -12.65 3.39
C GLU A 144 6.65 -14.12 3.84
#